data_AF-A0A7W7M2N1-F1
#
_entry.id   AF-A0A7W7M2N1-F1
#
_cell.length_a   1.000
_cell.length_b   1.000
_cell.length_c   1.000
_cell.angle_alpha   90.00
_cell.angle_beta   90.00
_cell.angle_gamma   90.00
#
_symmetry.space_group_name_H-M   'P 1'
#
loop_
_entity.id
_entity.type
_entity.pdbx_description
1 polymer ?
#
loop_
_entity_poly.entity_id
_entity_poly.type
_entity_poly.pdbx_seq_one_letter_code
_entity_poly.pdbx_strand_id
1 'polypeptide(L)'
;MTHAPGKYADSEGLRERAVALRRAPTEQAKPAARKRWEHELAVRGEERQRTKAVAAGRIGTTTDRELFMTGGALRRAEGAEDKPYARRENVQFVNSDPNVVRISLAWLDVLGVDRERLRYRVVIRVTADVEGAENRWADLAGTGISQLRQTTIKEHNPRTIRRNAGENHRGCLVISVLRGAGSYRRVEGRWSGTVVAAEQRTP
;
A
#
# COMPACT_ATOMS: atom_id res chain seq x y z
N MET A 1 37.77 75.23 -21.63
CA MET A 1 38.11 73.86 -22.01
C MET A 1 37.08 72.92 -21.39
N THR A 2 36.11 72.45 -22.17
CA THR A 2 35.08 71.51 -21.72
C THR A 2 35.53 70.09 -22.02
N HIS A 3 35.99 69.37 -21.00
CA HIS A 3 36.35 67.95 -21.11
C HIS A 3 35.09 67.09 -21.34
N ALA A 4 35.10 66.29 -22.41
CA ALA A 4 34.05 65.32 -22.67
C ALA A 4 34.05 64.22 -21.58
N PRO A 5 32.89 63.88 -20.98
CA PRO A 5 32.83 62.86 -19.94
C PRO A 5 33.17 61.48 -20.55
N GLY A 6 34.14 60.80 -19.94
CA GLY A 6 34.71 59.56 -20.44
C GLY A 6 33.71 58.40 -20.49
N LYS A 7 33.96 57.45 -21.40
CA LYS A 7 33.15 56.24 -21.74
C LYS A 7 32.77 55.31 -20.57
N TYR A 8 33.10 55.66 -19.33
CA TYR A 8 32.91 54.84 -18.12
C TYR A 8 32.17 55.57 -16.98
N ALA A 9 31.57 56.74 -17.23
CA ALA A 9 30.91 57.56 -16.21
C ALA A 9 29.74 56.86 -15.46
N ASP A 10 29.15 55.82 -16.04
CA ASP A 10 28.03 55.05 -15.46
C ASP A 10 28.42 53.61 -15.06
N SER A 11 29.73 53.29 -15.07
CA SER A 11 30.18 51.94 -14.77
C SER A 11 29.96 51.52 -13.31
N GLU A 12 29.92 52.50 -12.40
CA GLU A 12 29.66 52.31 -10.97
C GLU A 12 28.15 52.12 -10.69
N GLY A 13 27.29 52.94 -11.31
CA GLY A 13 25.83 52.79 -11.23
C GLY A 13 25.33 51.47 -11.82
N LEU A 14 25.94 51.00 -12.91
CA LEU A 14 25.66 49.68 -13.48
C LEU A 14 26.10 48.53 -12.56
N ARG A 15 27.21 48.69 -11.82
CA ARG A 15 27.68 47.69 -10.84
C ARG A 15 26.76 47.63 -9.62
N GLU A 16 26.32 48.76 -9.10
CA GLU A 16 25.39 48.81 -7.96
C GLU A 16 24.04 48.17 -8.32
N ARG A 17 23.50 48.47 -9.50
CA ARG A 17 22.27 47.83 -10.01
C ARG A 17 22.45 46.32 -10.18
N ALA A 18 23.60 45.86 -10.68
CA ALA A 18 23.89 44.44 -10.84
C ALA A 18 24.02 43.71 -9.49
N VAL A 19 24.59 44.35 -8.47
CA VAL A 19 24.66 43.81 -7.10
C VAL A 19 23.26 43.76 -6.48
N ALA A 20 22.44 44.81 -6.65
CA ALA A 20 21.06 44.87 -6.15
C ALA A 20 20.13 43.83 -6.79
N LEU A 21 20.35 43.48 -8.07
CA LEU A 21 19.58 42.44 -8.78
C LEU A 21 20.04 41.01 -8.44
N ARG A 22 21.19 40.84 -7.78
CA ARG A 22 21.76 39.52 -7.47
C ARG A 22 21.09 38.95 -6.22
N ARG A 23 20.21 37.97 -6.40
CA ARG A 23 19.67 37.16 -5.29
C ARG A 23 20.81 36.54 -4.47
N ALA A 24 20.67 36.48 -3.16
CA ALA A 24 21.70 35.93 -2.28
C ALA A 24 22.11 34.51 -2.74
N PRO A 25 23.40 34.13 -2.68
CA PRO A 25 23.86 32.82 -3.14
C PRO A 25 23.09 31.64 -2.53
N THR A 26 22.60 31.79 -1.30
CA THR A 26 21.74 30.83 -0.58
C THR A 26 20.34 30.70 -1.18
N GLU A 27 19.78 31.75 -1.77
CA GLU A 27 18.49 31.72 -2.46
C GLU A 27 18.59 31.08 -3.85
N GLN A 28 19.75 31.18 -4.51
CA GLN A 28 20.02 30.52 -5.79
C GLN A 28 20.36 29.03 -5.60
N ALA A 29 20.95 28.66 -4.47
CA ALA A 29 21.30 27.28 -4.13
C ALA A 29 20.08 26.38 -3.84
N LYS A 30 18.99 26.92 -3.26
CA LYS A 30 17.79 26.14 -2.91
C LYS A 30 17.08 25.54 -4.14
N PRO A 31 16.79 26.29 -5.22
CA PRO A 31 16.20 25.73 -6.44
C PRO A 31 17.13 24.75 -7.17
N ALA A 32 18.44 25.02 -7.17
CA ALA A 32 19.43 24.13 -7.79
C ALA A 32 19.53 22.80 -7.03
N ALA A 33 19.55 22.84 -5.69
CA ALA A 33 19.52 21.65 -4.85
C ALA A 33 18.20 20.86 -5.02
N ARG A 34 17.06 21.56 -5.09
CA ARG A 34 15.75 20.93 -5.35
C ARG A 34 15.72 20.23 -6.71
N LYS A 35 16.17 20.88 -7.79
CA LYS A 35 16.22 20.25 -9.13
C LYS A 35 17.17 19.05 -9.19
N ARG A 36 18.33 19.15 -8.54
CA ARG A 36 19.27 18.02 -8.41
C ARG A 36 18.63 16.85 -7.68
N TRP A 37 17.93 17.13 -6.58
CA TRP A 37 17.22 16.12 -5.80
C TRP A 37 16.03 15.51 -6.55
N GLU A 38 15.27 16.31 -7.30
CA GLU A 38 14.18 15.83 -8.18
C GLU A 38 14.72 14.88 -9.25
N HIS A 39 15.84 15.25 -9.89
CA HIS A 39 16.51 14.38 -10.87
C HIS A 39 17.05 13.10 -10.22
N GLU A 40 17.72 13.19 -9.07
CA GLU A 40 18.24 12.02 -8.35
C GLU A 40 17.11 11.10 -7.86
N LEU A 41 15.99 11.66 -7.40
CA LEU A 41 14.79 10.89 -7.04
C LEU A 41 14.16 10.20 -8.25
N ALA A 42 14.18 10.84 -9.43
CA ALA A 42 13.70 10.25 -10.68
C ALA A 42 14.58 9.08 -11.12
N VAL A 43 15.90 9.27 -11.17
CA VAL A 43 16.87 8.20 -11.51
C VAL A 43 16.75 7.01 -10.55
N ARG A 44 16.75 7.28 -9.23
CA ARG A 44 16.52 6.23 -8.23
C ARG A 44 15.13 5.60 -8.34
N GLY A 45 14.14 6.37 -8.78
CA GLY A 45 12.79 5.91 -9.05
C GLY A 45 12.76 4.88 -10.18
N GLU A 46 13.39 5.19 -11.29
CA GLU A 46 13.52 4.30 -12.45
C GLU A 46 14.25 3.01 -12.09
N GLU A 47 15.38 3.11 -11.37
CA GLU A 47 16.13 1.93 -10.91
C GLU A 47 15.29 1.03 -9.99
N ARG A 48 14.53 1.62 -9.05
CA ARG A 48 13.59 0.88 -8.20
C ARG A 48 12.52 0.17 -9.02
N GLN A 49 11.95 0.82 -10.02
CA GLN A 49 10.91 0.22 -10.87
C GLN A 49 11.48 -0.89 -11.75
N ARG A 50 12.69 -0.70 -12.30
CA ARG A 50 13.36 -1.73 -13.11
C ARG A 50 13.65 -2.99 -12.29
N THR A 51 14.19 -2.83 -11.08
CA THR A 51 14.45 -3.96 -10.18
C THR A 51 13.17 -4.71 -9.84
N LYS A 52 12.08 -3.99 -9.53
CA LYS A 52 10.76 -4.59 -9.28
C LYS A 52 10.20 -5.32 -10.49
N ALA A 53 10.32 -4.76 -11.69
CA ALA A 53 9.84 -5.38 -12.92
C ALA A 53 10.60 -6.68 -13.25
N VAL A 54 11.93 -6.67 -13.09
CA VAL A 54 12.75 -7.89 -13.25
C VAL A 54 12.35 -8.96 -12.24
N ALA A 55 12.15 -8.58 -10.97
CA ALA A 55 11.70 -9.52 -9.94
C ALA A 55 10.29 -10.07 -10.23
N ALA A 56 9.36 -9.22 -10.67
CA ALA A 56 8.00 -9.63 -11.03
C ALA A 56 8.00 -10.63 -12.19
N GLY A 57 8.86 -10.43 -13.20
CA GLY A 57 9.00 -11.35 -14.34
C GLY A 57 9.47 -12.76 -13.97
N ARG A 58 10.11 -12.95 -12.80
CA ARG A 58 10.57 -14.28 -12.34
C ARG A 58 9.46 -15.17 -11.78
N ILE A 59 8.32 -14.60 -11.39
CA ILE A 59 7.22 -15.36 -10.79
C ILE A 59 6.52 -16.23 -11.84
N GLY A 60 6.45 -15.79 -13.10
CA GLY A 60 5.74 -16.51 -14.16
C GLY A 60 4.25 -16.68 -13.84
N THR A 61 3.67 -17.79 -14.26
CA THR A 61 2.26 -18.14 -13.97
C THR A 61 2.15 -18.72 -12.56
N THR A 62 1.37 -18.07 -11.69
CA THR A 62 1.12 -18.57 -10.34
C THR A 62 0.24 -19.81 -10.38
N THR A 63 0.72 -20.89 -9.77
CA THR A 63 -0.02 -22.17 -9.63
C THR A 63 -0.97 -22.15 -8.43
N ASP A 64 -1.98 -23.02 -8.45
CA ASP A 64 -2.89 -23.22 -7.30
C ASP A 64 -2.14 -23.57 -6.01
N ARG A 65 -1.03 -24.32 -6.12
CA ARG A 65 -0.20 -24.67 -4.96
C ARG A 65 0.48 -23.43 -4.38
N GLU A 66 1.10 -22.60 -5.20
CA GLU A 66 1.75 -21.36 -4.75
C GLU A 66 0.72 -20.42 -4.13
N LEU A 67 -0.42 -20.23 -4.79
CA LEU A 67 -1.50 -19.40 -4.28
C LEU A 67 -2.09 -19.94 -2.98
N PHE A 68 -2.22 -21.26 -2.84
CA PHE A 68 -2.60 -21.92 -1.60
C PHE A 68 -1.61 -21.61 -0.46
N MET A 69 -0.31 -21.76 -0.72
CA MET A 69 0.74 -21.52 0.27
C MET A 69 0.79 -20.05 0.69
N THR A 70 0.77 -19.13 -0.29
CA THR A 70 0.77 -17.68 -0.05
C THR A 70 -0.46 -17.24 0.73
N GLY A 71 -1.66 -17.66 0.30
CA GLY A 71 -2.90 -17.31 0.98
C GLY A 71 -3.01 -17.90 2.39
N GLY A 72 -2.55 -19.14 2.58
CA GLY A 72 -2.49 -19.78 3.90
C GLY A 72 -1.55 -19.03 4.87
N ALA A 73 -0.36 -18.65 4.41
CA ALA A 73 0.59 -17.86 5.19
C ALA A 73 0.03 -16.46 5.52
N LEU A 74 -0.56 -15.77 4.52
CA LEU A 74 -1.19 -14.47 4.72
C LEU A 74 -2.37 -14.56 5.70
N ARG A 75 -3.22 -15.58 5.61
CA ARG A 75 -4.31 -15.78 6.57
C ARG A 75 -3.77 -15.98 7.99
N ARG A 76 -2.64 -16.67 8.15
CA ARG A 76 -2.04 -16.86 9.48
C ARG A 76 -1.41 -15.57 10.02
N ALA A 77 -0.81 -14.75 9.16
CA ALA A 77 -0.16 -13.49 9.55
C ALA A 77 -1.15 -12.33 9.78
N GLU A 78 -2.21 -12.25 8.97
CA GLU A 78 -3.13 -11.11 8.90
C GLU A 78 -4.56 -11.45 9.36
N GLY A 79 -4.87 -12.75 9.51
CA GLY A 79 -6.20 -13.23 9.86
C GLY A 79 -6.41 -13.40 11.37
N ALA A 80 -7.64 -13.75 11.74
CA ALA A 80 -7.95 -14.08 13.12
C ALA A 80 -7.45 -15.50 13.45
N GLU A 81 -6.67 -15.62 14.52
CA GLU A 81 -6.33 -16.91 15.09
C GLU A 81 -7.49 -17.43 15.94
N ASP A 82 -7.77 -18.73 15.81
CA ASP A 82 -8.82 -19.37 16.58
C ASP A 82 -8.33 -19.70 17.99
N LYS A 83 -9.14 -19.42 19.00
CA LYS A 83 -8.72 -19.57 20.39
C LYS A 83 -9.23 -20.91 20.94
N PRO A 84 -8.40 -21.73 21.63
CA PRO A 84 -8.84 -23.04 22.13
C PRO A 84 -10.11 -23.00 23.00
N TYR A 85 -10.27 -21.93 23.78
CA TYR A 85 -11.40 -21.69 24.68
C TYR A 85 -12.60 -21.00 24.01
N ALA A 86 -12.49 -20.60 22.75
CA ALA A 86 -13.54 -19.93 21.99
C ALA A 86 -13.46 -20.32 20.50
N ARG A 87 -13.45 -21.63 20.27
CA ARG A 87 -13.26 -22.26 18.96
C ARG A 87 -14.38 -21.83 18.01
N ARG A 88 -14.02 -21.08 16.97
CA ARG A 88 -14.94 -20.58 15.93
C ARG A 88 -14.62 -21.12 14.55
N GLU A 89 -13.39 -21.57 14.33
CA GLU A 89 -12.89 -22.10 13.06
C GLU A 89 -13.32 -21.24 11.86
N ASN A 90 -13.23 -19.92 12.01
CA ASN A 90 -13.66 -18.98 11.00
C ASN A 90 -12.47 -18.55 10.13
N VAL A 91 -12.71 -18.43 8.83
CA VAL A 91 -11.73 -17.81 7.92
C VAL A 91 -12.09 -16.34 7.80
N GLN A 92 -11.22 -15.50 8.36
CA GLN A 92 -11.34 -14.05 8.30
C GLN A 92 -10.01 -13.43 7.88
N PHE A 93 -10.09 -12.42 7.02
CA PHE A 93 -8.96 -11.66 6.52
C PHE A 93 -9.22 -10.17 6.66
N VAL A 94 -8.23 -9.39 7.12
CA VAL A 94 -8.36 -7.92 7.23
C VAL A 94 -7.09 -7.26 6.72
N ASN A 95 -7.18 -6.46 5.66
CA ASN A 95 -6.01 -5.74 5.15
C ASN A 95 -6.38 -4.45 4.42
N SER A 96 -5.44 -3.49 4.35
CA SER A 96 -5.59 -2.21 3.65
C SER A 96 -4.96 -2.20 2.25
N ASP A 97 -4.12 -3.17 1.92
CA ASP A 97 -3.47 -3.27 0.62
C ASP A 97 -4.40 -3.99 -0.38
N PRO A 98 -4.76 -3.34 -1.51
CA PRO A 98 -5.61 -3.95 -2.53
C PRO A 98 -5.02 -5.21 -3.16
N ASN A 99 -3.70 -5.33 -3.29
CA ASN A 99 -3.05 -6.49 -3.90
C ASN A 99 -3.11 -7.70 -2.97
N VAL A 100 -2.95 -7.46 -1.66
CA VAL A 100 -3.13 -8.49 -0.64
C VAL A 100 -4.58 -8.99 -0.65
N VAL A 101 -5.56 -8.09 -0.75
CA VAL A 101 -6.98 -8.47 -0.88
C VAL A 101 -7.23 -9.31 -2.13
N ARG A 102 -6.65 -8.97 -3.29
CA ARG A 102 -6.77 -9.76 -4.52
C ARG A 102 -6.23 -11.17 -4.36
N ILE A 103 -5.04 -11.32 -3.76
CA ILE A 103 -4.45 -12.64 -3.47
C ILE A 103 -5.37 -13.44 -2.55
N SER A 104 -5.92 -12.80 -1.50
CA SER A 104 -6.85 -13.46 -0.59
C SER A 104 -8.13 -13.94 -1.28
N LEU A 105 -8.69 -13.17 -2.22
CA LEU A 105 -9.86 -13.58 -3.01
C LEU A 105 -9.55 -14.75 -3.94
N ALA A 106 -8.44 -14.68 -4.68
CA ALA A 106 -8.02 -15.76 -5.57
C ALA A 106 -7.71 -17.05 -4.79
N TRP A 107 -7.11 -16.91 -3.59
CA TRP A 107 -6.89 -18.03 -2.69
C TRP A 107 -8.20 -18.69 -2.21
N LEU A 108 -9.23 -17.90 -1.93
CA LEU A 108 -10.55 -18.42 -1.57
C LEU A 108 -11.20 -19.21 -2.72
N ASP A 109 -10.95 -18.82 -3.97
CA ASP A 109 -11.38 -19.58 -5.14
C ASP A 109 -10.67 -20.94 -5.22
N VAL A 110 -9.34 -21.00 -4.97
CA VAL A 110 -8.59 -22.27 -4.87
C VAL A 110 -9.10 -23.16 -3.73
N LEU A 111 -9.58 -22.57 -2.63
CA LEU A 111 -10.21 -23.32 -1.55
C LEU A 111 -11.62 -23.83 -1.90
N GLY A 112 -12.17 -23.46 -3.05
CA GLY A 112 -13.54 -23.78 -3.46
C GLY A 112 -14.59 -23.10 -2.57
N VAL A 113 -14.33 -21.87 -2.13
CA VAL A 113 -15.30 -21.10 -1.34
C VAL A 113 -16.20 -20.32 -2.27
N ASP A 114 -17.50 -20.62 -2.25
CA ASP A 114 -18.48 -19.89 -3.04
C ASP A 114 -18.51 -18.40 -2.68
N ARG A 115 -18.56 -17.53 -3.70
CA ARG A 115 -18.61 -16.07 -3.51
C ARG A 115 -19.83 -15.62 -2.68
N GLU A 116 -20.93 -16.35 -2.75
CA GLU A 116 -22.14 -16.10 -1.93
C GLU A 116 -21.92 -16.29 -0.42
N ARG A 117 -20.89 -17.04 -0.03
CA ARG A 117 -20.52 -17.25 1.38
C ARG A 117 -19.61 -16.15 1.90
N LEU A 118 -19.11 -15.27 1.03
CA LEU A 118 -18.24 -14.17 1.43
C LEU A 118 -19.06 -13.01 1.97
N ARG A 119 -18.60 -12.44 3.07
CA ARG A 119 -19.13 -11.19 3.62
C ARG A 119 -18.00 -10.19 3.70
N TYR A 120 -18.30 -9.00 3.22
CA TYR A 120 -17.35 -7.90 3.16
C TYR A 120 -17.78 -6.80 4.13
N ARG A 121 -16.82 -6.18 4.77
CA ARG A 121 -17.06 -5.01 5.63
C ARG A 121 -15.89 -4.06 5.54
N VAL A 122 -16.15 -2.79 5.33
CA VAL A 122 -15.10 -1.77 5.37
C VAL A 122 -14.86 -1.35 6.82
N VAL A 123 -13.59 -1.17 7.16
CA VAL A 123 -13.17 -0.59 8.44
C VAL A 123 -12.35 0.64 8.13
N ILE A 124 -12.88 1.82 8.45
CA ILE A 124 -12.29 3.09 8.06
C ILE A 124 -12.29 4.07 9.24
N ARG A 125 -11.40 5.05 9.20
CA ARG A 125 -11.35 6.11 10.22
C ARG A 125 -12.45 7.13 9.97
N VAL A 126 -12.94 7.75 11.04
CA VAL A 126 -14.02 8.77 11.00
C VAL A 126 -13.73 9.95 10.05
N THR A 127 -12.47 10.30 9.83
CA THR A 127 -12.08 11.44 8.98
C THR A 127 -11.93 11.10 7.50
N ALA A 128 -12.16 9.85 7.10
CA ALA A 128 -11.90 9.41 5.74
C ALA A 128 -13.20 9.16 4.96
N ASP A 129 -13.14 9.33 3.65
CA ASP A 129 -14.26 9.16 2.71
C ASP A 129 -14.79 7.72 2.73
N VAL A 130 -15.93 7.53 3.42
CA VAL A 130 -16.61 6.24 3.58
C VAL A 130 -17.16 5.75 2.24
N GLU A 131 -17.86 6.61 1.51
CA GLU A 131 -18.53 6.26 0.26
C GLU A 131 -17.51 5.82 -0.79
N GLY A 132 -16.45 6.61 -1.00
CA GLY A 132 -15.43 6.24 -1.96
C GLY A 132 -14.57 5.04 -1.50
N ALA A 133 -14.52 4.74 -0.20
CA ALA A 133 -13.92 3.50 0.28
C ALA A 133 -14.80 2.27 -0.01
N GLU A 134 -16.10 2.38 0.25
CA GLU A 134 -17.09 1.34 -0.07
C GLU A 134 -17.09 1.04 -1.57
N ASN A 135 -17.15 2.08 -2.42
CA ASN A 135 -17.05 1.95 -3.88
C ASN A 135 -15.80 1.19 -4.31
N ARG A 136 -14.61 1.65 -3.86
CA ARG A 136 -13.34 1.00 -4.24
C ARG A 136 -13.29 -0.47 -3.83
N TRP A 137 -13.76 -0.80 -2.63
CA TRP A 137 -13.70 -2.16 -2.14
C TRP A 137 -14.75 -3.06 -2.78
N ALA A 138 -15.94 -2.53 -3.06
CA ALA A 138 -16.99 -3.20 -3.82
C ALA A 138 -16.47 -3.59 -5.22
N ASP A 139 -15.89 -2.62 -5.93
CA ASP A 139 -15.30 -2.82 -7.26
C ASP A 139 -14.17 -3.87 -7.23
N LEU A 140 -13.26 -3.77 -6.26
CA LEU A 140 -12.13 -4.69 -6.15
C LEU A 140 -12.57 -6.12 -5.80
N ALA A 141 -13.60 -6.26 -4.96
CA ALA A 141 -14.13 -7.56 -4.58
C ALA A 141 -15.11 -8.15 -5.60
N GLY A 142 -15.51 -7.37 -6.62
CA GLY A 142 -16.50 -7.77 -7.62
C GLY A 142 -17.90 -7.96 -7.01
N THR A 143 -18.27 -7.12 -6.04
CA THR A 143 -19.54 -7.21 -5.30
C THR A 143 -20.28 -5.87 -5.37
N GLY A 144 -21.60 -5.88 -5.24
CA GLY A 144 -22.35 -4.63 -5.13
C GLY A 144 -22.14 -3.96 -3.77
N ILE A 145 -22.16 -2.61 -3.74
CA ILE A 145 -22.06 -1.85 -2.47
C ILE A 145 -23.15 -2.27 -1.48
N SER A 146 -24.36 -2.58 -1.97
CA SER A 146 -25.47 -3.08 -1.16
C SER A 146 -25.22 -4.43 -0.48
N GLN A 147 -24.21 -5.18 -0.92
CA GLN A 147 -23.79 -6.45 -0.32
C GLN A 147 -22.73 -6.26 0.76
N LEU A 148 -22.14 -5.07 0.86
CA LEU A 148 -21.24 -4.73 1.95
C LEU A 148 -22.03 -4.67 3.27
N ARG A 149 -21.44 -5.23 4.32
CA ARG A 149 -21.96 -5.08 5.68
C ARG A 149 -21.64 -3.68 6.18
N GLN A 150 -22.42 -3.22 7.15
CA GLN A 150 -22.27 -1.91 7.79
C GLN A 150 -20.79 -1.60 8.10
N THR A 151 -20.33 -0.50 7.53
CA THR A 151 -18.95 -0.01 7.69
C THR A 151 -18.66 0.30 9.15
N THR A 152 -17.52 -0.18 9.63
CA THR A 152 -17.05 0.08 10.99
C THR A 152 -16.20 1.34 10.99
N ILE A 153 -16.71 2.37 11.66
CA ILE A 153 -16.00 3.64 11.83
C ILE A 153 -15.12 3.55 13.08
N LYS A 154 -13.82 3.73 12.91
CA LYS A 154 -12.85 3.82 14.01
C LYS A 154 -12.60 5.27 14.39
N GLU A 155 -12.83 5.58 15.66
CA GLU A 155 -12.51 6.88 16.24
C GLU A 155 -11.00 7.18 16.23
N HIS A 156 -10.66 8.46 16.30
CA HIS A 156 -9.29 8.93 16.21
C HIS A 156 -8.47 8.56 17.46
N ASN A 157 -7.27 8.00 17.28
CA ASN A 157 -6.25 7.97 18.33
C ASN A 157 -5.22 9.10 18.06
N PRO A 158 -5.28 10.22 18.81
CA PRO A 158 -4.51 11.43 18.55
C PRO A 158 -2.99 11.31 18.65
N ARG A 159 -2.48 10.17 19.15
CA ARG A 159 -1.03 9.98 19.36
C ARG A 159 -0.29 9.34 18.19
N THR A 160 -0.95 9.11 17.05
CA THR A 160 -0.29 8.46 15.90
C THR A 160 -0.19 9.40 14.70
N ILE A 161 0.95 10.09 14.57
CA ILE A 161 1.36 10.78 13.34
C ILE A 161 1.77 9.70 12.32
N ARG A 162 0.80 8.97 11.78
CA ARG A 162 1.03 7.98 10.72
C ARG A 162 1.05 8.71 9.39
N ARG A 163 2.19 8.77 8.71
CA ARG A 163 2.36 9.41 7.38
C ARG A 163 1.46 8.82 6.27
N ASN A 164 0.76 7.72 6.54
CA ASN A 164 -0.13 7.04 5.60
C ASN A 164 -1.58 7.57 5.63
N ALA A 165 -1.84 8.71 6.26
CA ALA A 165 -3.14 9.40 6.25
C ALA A 165 -3.32 10.31 5.01
N GLY A 166 -2.83 9.85 3.85
CA GLY A 166 -3.02 10.59 2.58
C GLY A 166 -4.43 10.38 2.01
N GLU A 167 -4.81 11.23 1.05
CA GLU A 167 -6.11 11.26 0.35
C GLU A 167 -6.53 9.90 -0.26
N ASN A 168 -5.60 8.96 -0.43
CA ASN A 168 -5.83 7.62 -0.95
C ASN A 168 -6.10 6.54 0.12
N HIS A 169 -6.19 6.91 1.40
CA HIS A 169 -6.48 5.95 2.46
C HIS A 169 -7.97 5.55 2.43
N ARG A 170 -8.24 4.35 1.94
CA ARG A 170 -9.61 3.80 1.80
C ARG A 170 -9.95 2.79 2.91
N GLY A 171 -9.29 2.90 4.06
CA GLY A 171 -9.47 1.96 5.18
C GLY A 171 -8.94 0.56 4.89
N CYS A 172 -9.45 -0.42 5.64
CA CYS A 172 -9.20 -1.85 5.45
C CYS A 172 -10.48 -2.56 5.01
N LEU A 173 -10.32 -3.59 4.16
CA LEU A 173 -11.41 -4.52 3.88
C LEU A 173 -11.31 -5.71 4.83
N VAL A 174 -12.43 -6.06 5.45
CA VAL A 174 -12.63 -7.31 6.17
C VAL A 174 -13.37 -8.27 5.25
N ILE A 175 -12.78 -9.44 5.01
CA ILE A 175 -13.39 -10.56 4.31
C ILE A 175 -13.69 -11.63 5.35
N SER A 176 -14.91 -12.14 5.39
CA SER A 176 -15.31 -13.23 6.28
C SER A 176 -16.02 -14.32 5.51
N VAL A 177 -15.62 -15.57 5.75
CA VAL A 177 -16.23 -16.74 5.12
C VAL A 177 -17.31 -17.32 6.02
N LEU A 178 -18.57 -17.26 5.57
CA LEU A 178 -19.68 -17.92 6.26
C LEU A 178 -19.56 -19.44 6.16
N ARG A 179 -19.95 -20.12 7.24
CA ARG A 179 -19.83 -21.59 7.38
C ARG A 179 -18.38 -22.07 7.14
N GLY A 180 -17.40 -21.25 7.52
CA GLY A 180 -15.99 -21.40 7.16
C GLY A 180 -15.22 -22.55 7.80
N ALA A 181 -15.81 -23.30 8.75
CA ALA A 181 -15.11 -24.34 9.52
C ALA A 181 -14.44 -25.40 8.63
N GLY A 182 -15.12 -25.88 7.59
CA GLY A 182 -14.54 -26.84 6.65
C GLY A 182 -13.33 -26.28 5.89
N SER A 183 -13.40 -25.03 5.45
CA SER A 183 -12.28 -24.34 4.79
C SER A 183 -11.13 -24.07 5.77
N TYR A 184 -11.45 -23.65 6.99
CA TYR A 184 -10.48 -23.42 8.07
C TYR A 184 -9.65 -24.68 8.35
N ARG A 185 -10.30 -25.82 8.59
CA ARG A 185 -9.62 -27.10 8.88
C ARG A 185 -8.75 -27.58 7.73
N ARG A 186 -9.20 -27.43 6.47
CA ARG A 186 -8.37 -27.75 5.28
C ARG A 186 -7.10 -26.90 5.23
N VAL A 187 -7.21 -25.62 5.58
CA VAL A 187 -6.08 -24.70 5.63
C VAL A 187 -5.12 -25.10 6.74
N GLU A 188 -5.62 -25.31 7.97
CA GLU A 188 -4.77 -25.75 9.09
C GLU A 188 -4.08 -27.09 8.78
N GLY A 189 -4.80 -28.08 8.26
CA GLY A 189 -4.22 -29.40 7.95
C GLY A 189 -3.08 -29.34 6.93
N ARG A 190 -3.24 -28.54 5.87
CA ARG A 190 -2.16 -28.35 4.87
C ARG A 190 -1.01 -27.51 5.42
N TRP A 191 -1.29 -26.55 6.30
CA TRP A 191 -0.24 -25.79 6.99
C TRP A 191 0.61 -26.72 7.86
N SER A 192 -0.02 -27.57 8.68
CA SER A 192 0.69 -28.59 9.48
C SER A 192 1.56 -29.49 8.61
N GLY A 193 1.05 -29.96 7.47
CA GLY A 193 1.84 -30.75 6.51
C GLY A 193 3.03 -29.99 5.93
N THR A 194 2.90 -28.68 5.70
CA THR A 194 4.02 -27.83 5.24
C THR A 194 5.09 -27.70 6.31
N VAL A 195 4.69 -27.50 7.58
CA VAL A 195 5.64 -27.40 8.71
C VAL A 195 6.46 -28.68 8.83
N VAL A 196 5.81 -29.85 8.82
CA VAL A 196 6.50 -31.15 8.85
C VAL A 196 7.48 -31.30 7.67
N ALA A 197 7.05 -30.95 6.46
CA ALA A 197 7.92 -31.02 5.28
C ALA A 197 9.10 -30.03 5.35
N ALA A 198 8.94 -28.89 6.03
CA ALA A 198 10.01 -27.92 6.24
C ALA A 198 11.04 -28.38 7.27
N GLU A 199 10.59 -29.01 8.36
CA GLU A 199 11.46 -29.64 9.36
C GLU A 199 12.32 -30.74 8.73
N GLN A 200 11.72 -31.61 7.90
CA GLN A 200 12.43 -32.67 7.18
C GLN A 200 13.46 -32.15 6.16
N ARG A 201 13.38 -30.88 5.77
CA ARG A 201 14.32 -30.25 4.85
C ARG A 201 15.53 -29.64 5.57
N THR A 202 15.41 -29.44 6.87
CA THR A 202 16.50 -28.93 7.71
C THR A 202 17.29 -30.14 8.20
N PRO A 203 18.57 -30.29 7.84
CA PRO A 203 19.39 -31.43 8.25
C PRO A 203 19.63 -31.46 9.77
#